data_AF-C6C7J2-F1
#
_entry.id   AF-C6C7J2-F1
#
_cell.length_a   1.000
_cell.length_b   1.000
_cell.length_c   1.000
_cell.angle_alpha   90.00
_cell.angle_beta   90.00
_cell.angle_gamma   90.00
#
_symmetry.space_group_name_H-M   'P 1'
#
loop_
_entity.id
_entity.type
_entity.pdbx_description
1 polymer ?
#
loop_
_entity_poly.entity_id
_entity_poly.type
_entity_poly.pdbx_seq_one_letter_code
_entity_poly.pdbx_strand_id
1 'polypeptide(L)'
;MPFPTMNKFQLLAIKLQYIRTAWLSSTLPVPVLSIELDRELLMFLVGNKALLDIVGQTKDIRFLVSEHIDIIGDEQSHRALQLLTSMTKIWLNNFGAGRTNISLLNRVTFEYIKIEKSFLLKYGELTFFRKILADINGWSQGAILTGIDNDEMYRQFNARDIYGMQGALWQTTTLMADYDAVGSMATADIAQPAPFITEGITVANDIYRQ
;
A
#
# COMPACT_ATOMS: atom_id res chain seq x y z
N MET A 1 9.74 -3.03 -32.00
CA MET A 1 9.62 -4.27 -31.20
C MET A 1 8.89 -3.92 -29.91
N PRO A 2 7.90 -4.70 -29.43
CA PRO A 2 7.36 -4.51 -28.10
C PRO A 2 8.42 -4.91 -27.06
N PHE A 3 8.63 -4.08 -26.04
CA PHE A 3 9.47 -4.44 -24.90
C PHE A 3 8.86 -5.64 -24.15
N PRO A 4 9.67 -6.55 -23.58
CA PRO A 4 9.13 -7.63 -22.75
C PRO A 4 8.38 -7.02 -21.57
N THR A 5 7.09 -7.32 -21.46
CA THR A 5 6.26 -6.86 -20.35
C THR A 5 6.77 -7.52 -19.07
N MET A 6 7.37 -6.72 -18.20
CA MET A 6 7.92 -7.18 -16.94
C MET A 6 6.78 -7.71 -16.04
N ASN A 7 6.97 -8.88 -15.45
CA ASN A 7 5.91 -9.46 -14.61
C ASN A 7 5.87 -8.78 -13.23
N LYS A 8 4.73 -8.89 -12.55
CA LYS A 8 4.49 -8.22 -11.25
C LYS A 8 5.48 -8.62 -10.15
N PHE A 9 6.03 -9.84 -10.18
CA PHE A 9 7.00 -10.32 -9.18
C PHE A 9 8.35 -9.62 -9.33
N GLN A 10 8.82 -9.52 -10.58
CA GLN A 10 10.02 -8.76 -10.90
C GLN A 10 9.82 -7.30 -10.51
N LEU A 11 8.63 -6.74 -10.79
CA LEU A 11 8.34 -5.35 -10.48
C LEU A 11 8.40 -5.10 -8.96
N LEU A 12 7.80 -5.97 -8.15
CA LEU A 12 7.90 -5.88 -6.68
C LEU A 12 9.36 -5.92 -6.21
N ALA A 13 10.18 -6.83 -6.75
CA ALA A 13 11.58 -6.93 -6.39
C ALA A 13 12.37 -5.64 -6.72
N ILE A 14 12.17 -5.08 -7.91
CA ILE A 14 12.79 -3.81 -8.30
C ILE A 14 12.35 -2.67 -7.38
N LYS A 15 11.05 -2.56 -7.06
CA LYS A 15 10.54 -1.52 -6.15
C LYS A 15 11.22 -1.59 -4.79
N LEU A 16 11.31 -2.79 -4.19
CA LEU A 16 11.95 -2.97 -2.88
C LEU A 16 13.46 -2.65 -2.91
N GLN A 17 14.15 -3.06 -3.98
CA GLN A 17 15.57 -2.77 -4.13
C GLN A 17 15.84 -1.27 -4.33
N TYR A 18 15.01 -0.59 -5.11
CA TYR A 18 15.06 0.86 -5.27
C TYR A 18 14.87 1.56 -3.92
N ILE A 19 13.86 1.15 -3.15
CA ILE A 19 13.60 1.74 -1.83
C ILE A 19 14.79 1.51 -0.90
N ARG A 20 15.34 0.30 -0.85
CA ARG A 20 16.54 0.03 -0.05
C ARG A 20 17.70 0.96 -0.41
N THR A 21 17.96 1.17 -1.70
CA THR A 21 19.12 1.95 -2.16
C THR A 21 18.92 3.46 -1.98
N ALA A 22 17.77 3.99 -2.36
CA ALA A 22 17.45 5.40 -2.19
C ALA A 22 17.30 5.81 -0.71
N TRP A 23 16.86 4.90 0.18
CA TRP A 23 16.68 5.21 1.60
C TRP A 23 18.00 5.17 2.37
N LEU A 24 18.95 4.32 1.97
CA LEU A 24 20.30 4.31 2.58
C LEU A 24 21.12 5.57 2.25
N SER A 25 20.73 6.32 1.20
CA SER A 25 21.46 7.49 0.72
C SER A 25 20.78 8.83 1.00
N SER A 26 19.53 8.82 1.48
CA SER A 26 18.77 10.05 1.75
C SER A 26 19.10 10.65 3.12
N THR A 27 19.32 11.97 3.15
CA THR A 27 19.43 12.77 4.38
C THR A 27 18.14 13.52 4.72
N LEU A 28 17.14 13.46 3.84
CA LEU A 28 15.83 14.09 4.03
C LEU A 28 14.85 13.16 4.74
N PRO A 29 13.83 13.71 5.44
CA PRO A 29 12.73 12.92 6.00
C PRO A 29 12.09 12.10 4.88
N VAL A 30 12.07 10.78 5.07
CA VAL A 30 11.65 9.90 4.00
C VAL A 30 10.13 9.72 4.05
N PRO A 31 9.41 9.91 2.93
CA PRO A 31 7.97 9.75 2.95
C PRO A 31 7.61 8.29 3.17
N VAL A 32 6.45 8.07 3.81
CA VAL A 32 5.87 6.73 3.89
C VAL A 32 5.55 6.30 2.46
N LEU A 33 5.95 5.09 2.09
CA LEU A 33 5.62 4.50 0.79
C LEU A 33 4.60 3.41 0.95
N SER A 34 3.70 3.31 -0.01
CA SER A 34 2.72 2.25 -0.06
C SER A 34 2.90 1.37 -1.30
N ILE A 35 2.89 0.04 -1.10
CA ILE A 35 3.01 -0.96 -2.17
C ILE A 35 1.82 -1.90 -2.08
N GLU A 36 1.10 -2.07 -3.18
CA GLU A 36 -0.01 -3.02 -3.25
C GLU A 36 0.47 -4.46 -3.29
N LEU A 37 -0.19 -5.31 -2.51
CA LEU A 37 0.01 -6.75 -2.50
C LEU A 37 -1.32 -7.46 -2.77
N ASP A 38 -1.33 -8.25 -3.85
CA ASP A 38 -2.28 -9.34 -4.01
C ASP A 38 -1.75 -10.62 -3.34
N ARG A 39 -2.56 -11.69 -3.37
CA ARG A 39 -2.20 -12.97 -2.75
C ARG A 39 -0.90 -13.55 -3.33
N GLU A 40 -0.70 -13.49 -4.64
CA GLU A 40 0.47 -14.08 -5.27
C GLU A 40 1.74 -13.31 -4.91
N LEU A 41 1.68 -11.97 -4.89
CA LEU A 41 2.76 -11.10 -4.46
C LEU A 41 3.10 -11.29 -2.98
N LEU A 42 2.08 -11.43 -2.12
CA LEU A 42 2.27 -11.76 -0.71
C LEU A 42 3.02 -13.09 -0.57
N MET A 43 2.55 -14.14 -1.24
CA MET A 43 3.17 -15.47 -1.18
C MET A 43 4.61 -15.46 -1.71
N PHE A 44 4.85 -14.75 -2.80
CA PHE A 44 6.19 -14.56 -3.36
C PHE A 44 7.11 -13.80 -2.39
N LEU A 45 6.61 -12.72 -1.78
CA LEU A 45 7.37 -11.93 -0.80
C LEU A 45 7.77 -12.77 0.40
N VAL A 46 6.82 -13.49 1.02
CA VAL A 46 7.11 -14.30 2.22
C VAL A 46 7.96 -15.54 1.92
N GLY A 47 7.89 -16.05 0.68
CA GLY A 47 8.73 -17.16 0.22
C GLY A 47 10.16 -16.75 -0.12
N ASN A 48 10.45 -15.45 -0.22
CA ASN A 48 11.74 -14.94 -0.64
C ASN A 48 12.47 -14.23 0.51
N LYS A 49 13.40 -14.96 1.15
CA LYS A 49 14.19 -14.44 2.28
C LYS A 49 14.92 -13.12 1.97
N ALA A 50 15.49 -12.98 0.78
CA ALA A 50 16.20 -11.76 0.41
C ALA A 50 15.27 -10.55 0.35
N LEU A 51 14.04 -10.72 -0.12
CA LEU A 51 13.04 -9.64 -0.11
C LEU A 51 12.55 -9.33 1.31
N LEU A 52 12.36 -10.35 2.15
CA LEU A 52 12.02 -10.14 3.56
C LEU A 52 13.11 -9.40 4.33
N ASP A 53 14.38 -9.70 4.05
CA ASP A 53 15.51 -8.98 4.65
C ASP A 53 15.48 -7.49 4.25
N ILE A 54 15.11 -7.17 3.00
CA ILE A 54 14.90 -5.79 2.56
C ILE A 54 13.74 -5.12 3.32
N VAL A 55 12.61 -5.82 3.46
CA VAL A 55 11.45 -5.32 4.21
C VAL A 55 11.81 -5.03 5.66
N GLY A 56 12.55 -5.93 6.32
CA GLY A 56 12.98 -5.73 7.71
C GLY A 56 13.95 -4.55 7.90
N GLN A 57 14.66 -4.15 6.84
CA GLN A 57 15.55 -2.98 6.84
C GLN A 57 14.83 -1.67 6.51
N THR A 58 13.61 -1.72 5.98
CA THR A 58 12.89 -0.54 5.45
C THR A 58 11.61 -0.26 6.24
N LYS A 59 11.72 0.54 7.30
CA LYS A 59 10.61 0.81 8.24
C LYS A 59 9.49 1.70 7.68
N ASP A 60 9.71 2.37 6.55
CA ASP A 60 8.79 3.36 5.99
C ASP A 60 7.91 2.82 4.86
N ILE A 61 7.98 1.51 4.57
CA ILE A 61 7.08 0.84 3.63
C ILE A 61 5.81 0.40 4.34
N ARG A 62 4.67 0.55 3.66
CA ARG A 62 3.36 0.05 4.05
C ARG A 62 2.80 -0.80 2.95
N PHE A 63 2.56 -2.07 3.23
CA PHE A 63 1.93 -2.93 2.25
C PHE A 63 0.41 -2.76 2.30
N LEU A 64 -0.17 -2.39 1.15
CA LEU A 64 -1.61 -2.28 0.94
C LEU A 64 -2.15 -3.66 0.59
N VAL A 65 -2.81 -4.30 1.55
CA VAL A 65 -3.37 -5.63 1.39
C VAL A 65 -4.80 -5.50 0.87
N SER A 66 -5.09 -6.12 -0.27
CA SER A 66 -6.44 -6.11 -0.85
C SER A 66 -7.42 -6.95 -0.01
N GLU A 67 -8.67 -6.49 0.09
CA GLU A 67 -9.79 -7.27 0.66
C GLU A 67 -10.06 -8.60 -0.07
N HIS A 68 -9.48 -8.82 -1.26
CA HIS A 68 -9.64 -10.06 -2.03
C HIS A 68 -8.75 -11.20 -1.53
N ILE A 69 -7.78 -10.94 -0.65
CA ILE A 69 -7.04 -12.03 -0.02
C ILE A 69 -7.97 -12.70 0.98
N ASP A 70 -8.37 -13.94 0.69
CA ASP A 70 -9.18 -14.72 1.62
C ASP A 70 -8.32 -15.19 2.79
N ILE A 71 -8.40 -14.49 3.90
CA ILE A 71 -7.58 -14.75 5.09
C ILE A 71 -8.30 -15.70 6.05
N ILE A 72 -9.59 -15.95 5.83
CA ILE A 72 -10.40 -16.78 6.71
C ILE A 72 -10.49 -18.20 6.15
N GLY A 73 -10.68 -18.34 4.84
CA GLY A 73 -10.76 -19.64 4.16
C GLY A 73 -9.39 -20.22 3.79
N ASP A 74 -8.32 -19.42 3.74
CA ASP A 74 -6.97 -19.88 3.37
C ASP A 74 -5.96 -19.65 4.51
N GLU A 75 -5.65 -20.72 5.24
CA GLU A 75 -4.65 -20.71 6.30
C GLU A 75 -3.26 -20.29 5.80
N GLN A 76 -2.91 -20.59 4.55
CA GLN A 76 -1.61 -20.21 4.00
C GLN A 76 -1.49 -18.69 3.87
N SER A 77 -2.52 -18.05 3.33
CA SER A 77 -2.61 -16.59 3.25
C SER A 77 -2.62 -15.95 4.64
N HIS A 78 -3.31 -16.56 5.61
CA HIS A 78 -3.32 -16.08 6.99
C HIS A 78 -1.91 -16.10 7.62
N ARG A 79 -1.19 -17.22 7.52
CA ARG A 79 0.18 -17.34 8.04
C ARG A 79 1.15 -16.40 7.34
N ALA A 80 1.01 -16.24 6.02
CA ALA A 80 1.82 -15.31 5.24
C ALA A 80 1.64 -13.85 5.73
N LEU A 81 0.40 -13.44 5.98
CA LEU A 81 0.14 -12.10 6.53
C LEU A 81 0.65 -11.95 7.95
N GLN A 82 0.47 -12.94 8.82
CA GLN A 82 1.04 -12.90 10.17
C GLN A 82 2.55 -12.70 10.13
N LEU A 83 3.25 -13.45 9.28
CA LEU A 83 4.69 -13.28 9.07
C LEU A 83 5.00 -11.85 8.60
N LEU A 84 4.31 -11.33 7.58
CA LEU A 84 4.53 -9.97 7.08
C LEU A 84 4.29 -8.91 8.18
N THR A 85 3.21 -9.02 8.95
CA THR A 85 2.87 -8.10 10.05
C THR A 85 3.87 -8.11 11.20
N SER A 86 4.63 -9.21 11.36
CA SER A 86 5.69 -9.28 12.36
C SER A 86 6.94 -8.47 11.96
N MET A 87 7.09 -8.17 10.66
CA MET A 87 8.26 -7.48 10.11
C MET A 87 7.98 -6.01 9.76
N THR A 88 6.75 -5.70 9.37
CA THR A 88 6.38 -4.33 8.96
C THR A 88 4.90 -4.05 9.20
N LYS A 89 4.51 -2.79 9.06
CA LYS A 89 3.12 -2.36 9.15
C LYS A 89 2.42 -2.53 7.80
N ILE A 90 1.14 -2.94 7.87
CA ILE A 90 0.30 -3.13 6.69
C ILE A 90 -0.98 -2.30 6.81
N TRP A 91 -1.56 -1.93 5.68
CA TRP A 91 -2.85 -1.25 5.61
C TRP A 91 -3.85 -2.13 4.86
N LEU A 92 -5.13 -2.01 5.22
CA LEU A 92 -6.20 -2.62 4.44
C LEU A 92 -6.56 -1.68 3.29
N ASN A 93 -6.56 -2.21 2.06
CA ASN A 93 -7.00 -1.47 0.88
C ASN A 93 -8.46 -1.80 0.54
N ASN A 94 -9.16 -0.79 0.01
CA ASN A 94 -10.51 -0.91 -0.55
C ASN A 94 -11.59 -1.44 0.41
N PHE A 95 -11.56 -1.02 1.67
CA PHE A 95 -12.66 -1.29 2.61
C PHE A 95 -13.97 -0.75 2.03
N GLY A 96 -15.00 -1.59 2.01
CA GLY A 96 -16.34 -1.23 1.54
C GLY A 96 -16.61 -1.49 0.05
N ALA A 97 -15.63 -2.00 -0.71
CA ALA A 97 -15.80 -2.31 -2.14
C ALA A 97 -16.67 -3.56 -2.42
N GLY A 98 -17.17 -4.22 -1.37
CA GLY A 98 -18.17 -5.29 -1.46
C GLY A 98 -17.66 -6.67 -1.09
N ARG A 99 -16.36 -6.85 -0.83
CA ARG A 99 -15.79 -8.12 -0.36
C ARG A 99 -15.12 -8.02 1.00
N THR A 100 -15.24 -6.87 1.67
CA THR A 100 -14.54 -6.66 2.92
C THR A 100 -15.17 -7.52 4.01
N ASN A 101 -14.36 -8.44 4.54
CA ASN A 101 -14.78 -9.25 5.65
C ASN A 101 -14.38 -8.55 6.96
N ILE A 102 -15.32 -7.99 7.72
CA ILE A 102 -15.03 -7.33 9.00
C ILE A 102 -14.33 -8.30 9.99
N SER A 103 -14.57 -9.60 9.87
CA SER A 103 -13.88 -10.61 10.71
C SER A 103 -12.37 -10.64 10.47
N LEU A 104 -11.89 -10.10 9.33
CA LEU A 104 -10.47 -9.89 9.06
C LEU A 104 -9.87 -8.86 10.03
N LEU A 105 -10.60 -7.78 10.33
CA LEU A 105 -10.13 -6.70 11.21
C LEU A 105 -9.90 -7.17 12.64
N ASN A 106 -10.56 -8.25 13.05
CA ASN A 106 -10.34 -8.90 14.35
C ASN A 106 -9.14 -9.87 14.36
N ARG A 107 -8.61 -10.25 13.20
CA ARG A 107 -7.58 -11.31 13.07
C ARG A 107 -6.22 -10.77 12.66
N VAL A 108 -6.18 -9.58 12.08
CA VAL A 108 -4.97 -8.96 11.53
C VAL A 108 -4.94 -7.50 11.98
N THR A 109 -3.80 -7.08 12.56
CA THR A 109 -3.60 -5.70 12.99
C THR A 109 -3.17 -4.84 11.80
N PHE A 110 -4.06 -3.96 11.35
CA PHE A 110 -3.76 -2.96 10.32
C PHE A 110 -3.40 -1.63 10.98
N GLU A 111 -2.42 -0.92 10.43
CA GLU A 111 -2.11 0.44 10.89
C GLU A 111 -3.19 1.42 10.45
N TYR A 112 -3.56 1.42 9.16
CA TYR A 112 -4.65 2.23 8.64
C TYR A 112 -5.56 1.41 7.71
N ILE A 113 -6.79 1.87 7.54
CA ILE A 113 -7.79 1.26 6.67
C ILE A 113 -8.21 2.28 5.61
N LYS A 114 -7.99 1.96 4.33
CA LYS A 114 -8.43 2.77 3.20
C LYS A 114 -9.87 2.43 2.82
N ILE A 115 -10.76 3.40 2.91
CA ILE A 115 -12.19 3.27 2.56
C ILE A 115 -12.39 3.67 1.11
N GLU A 116 -13.03 2.79 0.35
CA GLU A 116 -13.25 2.95 -1.08
C GLU A 116 -14.32 4.00 -1.42
N LYS A 117 -14.13 4.69 -2.54
CA LYS A 117 -14.98 5.81 -3.01
C LYS A 117 -16.45 5.43 -3.14
N SER A 118 -16.77 4.30 -3.77
CA SER A 118 -18.16 3.87 -3.95
C SER A 118 -18.88 3.65 -2.62
N PHE A 119 -18.16 3.18 -1.60
CA PHE A 119 -18.70 3.06 -0.24
C PHE A 119 -19.02 4.43 0.36
N LEU A 120 -18.13 5.41 0.17
CA LEU A 120 -18.33 6.80 0.62
C LEU A 120 -19.52 7.45 -0.07
N LEU A 121 -19.64 7.31 -1.39
CA LEU A 121 -20.76 7.90 -2.14
C LEU A 121 -22.10 7.28 -1.74
N LYS A 122 -22.11 5.98 -1.44
CA LYS A 122 -23.36 5.28 -1.12
C LYS A 122 -23.81 5.50 0.32
N TYR A 123 -22.88 5.54 1.27
CA TYR A 123 -23.21 5.50 2.69
C TYR A 123 -22.69 6.68 3.50
N GLY A 124 -21.84 7.52 2.91
CA GLY A 124 -21.14 8.59 3.60
C GLY A 124 -22.05 9.52 4.38
N GLU A 125 -23.23 9.86 3.89
CA GLU A 125 -24.17 10.75 4.59
C GLU A 125 -25.02 10.06 5.66
N LEU A 126 -24.99 8.72 5.73
CA LEU A 126 -25.80 7.98 6.68
C LEU A 126 -25.16 8.01 8.07
N THR A 127 -25.99 8.07 9.11
CA THR A 127 -25.56 7.99 10.51
C THR A 127 -24.75 6.72 10.81
N PHE A 128 -25.08 5.63 10.13
CA PHE A 128 -24.35 4.36 10.20
C PHE A 128 -22.87 4.47 9.79
N PHE A 129 -22.53 5.36 8.86
CA PHE A 129 -21.14 5.53 8.45
C PHE A 129 -20.26 6.08 9.58
N ARG A 130 -20.81 6.95 10.44
CA ARG A 130 -20.09 7.42 11.64
C ARG A 130 -19.74 6.28 12.59
N LYS A 131 -20.65 5.31 12.74
CA LYS A 131 -20.39 4.11 13.54
C LYS A 131 -19.26 3.28 12.93
N ILE A 132 -19.27 3.07 11.62
CA ILE A 132 -18.19 2.35 10.94
C ILE A 132 -16.85 3.05 11.13
N LEU A 133 -16.79 4.37 10.98
CA LEU A 133 -15.57 5.13 11.23
C LEU A 133 -15.07 4.95 12.66
N ALA A 134 -15.97 5.02 13.65
CA ALA A 134 -15.61 4.77 15.04
C ALA A 134 -15.07 3.34 15.25
N ASP A 135 -15.72 2.34 14.64
CA ASP A 135 -15.26 0.95 14.72
C ASP A 135 -13.88 0.78 14.04
N ILE A 136 -13.67 1.35 12.86
CA ILE A 136 -12.37 1.37 12.14
C ILE A 136 -11.27 2.02 12.98
N ASN A 137 -11.56 3.15 13.63
CA ASN A 137 -10.61 3.84 14.51
C ASN A 137 -10.38 3.08 15.83
N GLY A 138 -11.28 2.16 16.21
CA GLY A 138 -11.08 1.22 17.31
C GLY A 138 -10.19 0.03 16.93
N TRP A 139 -10.22 -0.40 15.66
CA TRP A 139 -9.44 -1.55 15.15
C TRP A 139 -8.10 -1.18 14.52
N SER A 140 -7.90 0.10 14.18
CA SER A 140 -6.71 0.62 13.51
C SER A 140 -6.34 2.00 14.06
N GLN A 141 -5.24 2.59 13.59
CA GLN A 141 -4.86 3.95 13.97
C GLN A 141 -5.66 5.02 13.21
N GLY A 142 -6.50 4.63 12.25
CA GLY A 142 -7.39 5.56 11.57
C GLY A 142 -7.88 5.13 10.19
N ALA A 143 -8.96 5.76 9.74
CA ALA A 143 -9.48 5.65 8.38
C ALA A 143 -8.81 6.61 7.40
N ILE A 144 -8.50 6.15 6.19
CA ILE A 144 -8.11 6.98 5.06
C ILE A 144 -9.23 6.93 4.02
N LEU A 145 -9.76 8.08 3.61
CA LEU A 145 -10.80 8.13 2.59
C LEU A 145 -10.17 8.20 1.20
N THR A 146 -10.57 7.34 0.26
CA THR A 146 -10.05 7.38 -1.12
C THR A 146 -11.06 7.93 -2.11
N GLY A 147 -10.56 8.45 -3.24
CA GLY A 147 -11.37 9.00 -4.32
C GLY A 147 -12.03 10.33 -4.00
N ILE A 148 -11.39 11.14 -3.14
CA ILE A 148 -11.78 12.53 -2.90
C ILE A 148 -11.24 13.38 -4.05
N ASP A 149 -12.04 13.50 -5.10
CA ASP A 149 -11.59 14.03 -6.40
C ASP A 149 -11.98 15.50 -6.64
N ASN A 150 -12.75 16.11 -5.75
CA ASN A 150 -13.17 17.50 -5.86
C ASN A 150 -13.43 18.14 -4.48
N ASP A 151 -13.50 19.47 -4.46
CA ASP A 151 -13.66 20.25 -3.24
C ASP A 151 -14.99 20.01 -2.52
N GLU A 152 -16.04 19.61 -3.24
CA GLU A 152 -17.34 19.29 -2.64
C GLU A 152 -17.22 18.05 -1.75
N MET A 153 -16.63 16.97 -2.27
CA MET A 153 -16.33 15.77 -1.49
C MET A 153 -15.39 16.09 -0.33
N TYR A 154 -14.34 16.89 -0.56
CA TYR A 154 -13.44 17.31 0.51
C TYR A 154 -14.23 17.99 1.64
N ARG A 155 -15.01 19.03 1.34
CA ARG A 155 -15.82 19.74 2.35
C ARG A 155 -16.81 18.81 3.07
N GLN A 156 -17.45 17.90 2.33
CA GLN A 156 -18.42 16.96 2.88
C GLN A 156 -17.80 15.98 3.89
N PHE A 157 -16.57 15.55 3.65
CA PHE A 157 -15.92 14.51 4.45
C PHE A 157 -14.86 15.03 5.43
N ASN A 158 -14.42 16.29 5.33
CA ASN A 158 -13.30 16.84 6.12
C ASN A 158 -13.63 17.06 7.61
N ALA A 159 -14.90 17.17 8.00
CA ALA A 159 -15.30 17.35 9.40
C ALA A 159 -15.45 16.04 10.20
N ARG A 160 -14.81 14.95 9.75
CA ARG A 160 -14.97 13.60 10.31
C ARG A 160 -13.69 13.13 10.97
N ASP A 161 -13.81 12.21 11.93
CA ASP A 161 -12.68 11.57 12.62
C ASP A 161 -11.93 10.61 11.67
N ILE A 162 -11.21 11.17 10.70
CA ILE A 162 -10.43 10.45 9.70
C ILE A 162 -8.95 10.81 9.85
N TYR A 163 -8.08 9.88 9.50
CA TYR A 163 -6.63 10.11 9.53
C TYR A 163 -6.14 10.87 8.30
N GLY A 164 -6.75 10.64 7.14
CA GLY A 164 -6.43 11.39 5.94
C GLY A 164 -7.31 11.07 4.75
N MET A 165 -7.00 11.69 3.63
CA MET A 165 -7.73 11.54 2.37
C MET A 165 -6.76 11.36 1.20
N GLN A 166 -7.22 10.68 0.15
CA GLN A 166 -6.52 10.50 -1.12
C GLN A 166 -7.51 10.65 -2.28
N GLY A 167 -7.07 11.19 -3.41
CA GLY A 167 -7.88 11.38 -4.60
C GLY A 167 -7.27 12.41 -5.55
N ALA A 168 -8.00 12.77 -6.61
CA ALA A 168 -7.50 13.64 -7.67
C ALA A 168 -7.19 15.08 -7.22
N LEU A 169 -7.59 15.50 -6.02
CA LEU A 169 -7.21 16.79 -5.44
C LEU A 169 -5.71 16.91 -5.14
N TRP A 170 -5.02 15.79 -4.96
CA TRP A 170 -3.59 15.77 -4.66
C TRP A 170 -2.79 15.19 -5.81
N GLN A 171 -1.61 15.77 -6.07
CA GLN A 171 -0.77 15.39 -7.19
C GLN A 171 -0.14 14.03 -6.97
N THR A 172 -0.40 13.09 -7.89
CA THR A 172 0.38 11.85 -7.96
C THR A 172 1.80 12.18 -8.40
N THR A 173 2.77 11.85 -7.55
CA THR A 173 4.20 11.95 -7.89
C THR A 173 4.74 10.58 -8.23
N THR A 174 5.30 10.45 -9.42
CA THR A 174 6.01 9.26 -9.86
C THR A 174 7.45 9.32 -9.37
N LEU A 175 7.87 8.35 -8.56
CA LEU A 175 9.29 8.16 -8.27
C LEU A 175 9.95 7.59 -9.53
N MET A 176 10.76 8.41 -10.21
CA MET A 176 11.64 7.92 -11.27
C MET A 176 12.84 7.24 -10.61
N ALA A 177 13.09 5.98 -10.96
CA ALA A 177 14.33 5.34 -10.61
C ALA A 177 15.44 5.94 -11.48
N ASP A 178 16.38 6.66 -10.87
CA ASP A 178 17.59 7.08 -11.56
C ASP A 178 18.45 5.84 -11.84
N TYR A 179 18.53 5.45 -13.12
CA TYR A 179 19.20 4.23 -13.56
C TYR A 179 20.71 4.26 -13.24
N ASP A 180 21.31 5.45 -13.17
CA ASP A 180 22.75 5.61 -13.00
C ASP A 180 23.24 5.17 -11.60
N ALA A 181 22.37 5.18 -10.59
CA ALA A 181 22.68 4.65 -9.27
C ALA A 181 22.58 3.11 -9.20
N VAL A 182 21.77 2.49 -10.06
CA VAL A 182 21.52 1.04 -10.07
C VAL A 182 22.48 0.31 -11.03
N GLY A 183 22.92 0.98 -12.10
CA GLY A 183 23.77 0.42 -13.15
C GLY A 183 25.21 0.08 -12.74
N SER A 184 25.73 0.61 -11.62
CA SER A 184 27.09 0.34 -11.16
C SER A 184 27.23 -0.89 -10.24
N MET A 185 26.12 -1.51 -9.83
CA MET A 185 26.14 -2.67 -8.91
C MET A 185 25.60 -3.97 -9.53
N ALA A 186 25.15 -3.94 -10.79
CA ALA A 186 24.66 -5.11 -11.51
C ALA A 186 25.75 -5.76 -12.39
N THR A 187 26.85 -6.21 -11.78
CA THR A 187 27.71 -7.24 -12.39
C THR A 187 27.61 -8.53 -11.58
N ALA A 188 26.42 -9.15 -11.65
CA ALA A 188 26.21 -10.57 -11.43
C ALA A 188 24.89 -10.96 -12.13
N ASP A 189 25.00 -11.40 -13.38
CA ASP A 189 24.00 -12.20 -14.12
C ASP A 189 22.53 -11.76 -14.09
N ILE A 190 22.24 -10.53 -14.48
CA ILE A 190 20.93 -10.21 -15.06
C ILE A 190 21.17 -9.32 -16.28
N ALA A 191 20.83 -9.83 -17.46
CA ALA A 191 20.97 -9.13 -18.73
C ALA A 191 20.31 -7.73 -18.67
N GLN A 192 20.98 -6.76 -19.29
CA GLN A 192 20.69 -5.33 -19.39
C GLN A 192 19.23 -4.90 -19.11
N PRO A 193 18.99 -3.91 -18.22
CA PRO A 193 17.64 -3.43 -17.95
C PRO A 193 17.20 -2.34 -18.95
N ALA A 194 16.04 -2.55 -19.58
CA ALA A 194 15.33 -1.58 -20.41
C ALA A 194 14.59 -0.51 -19.56
N PRO A 195 14.25 0.69 -20.10
CA PRO A 195 13.71 1.80 -19.32
C PRO A 195 12.19 1.68 -19.03
N PHE A 196 11.81 2.05 -17.80
CA PHE A 196 10.49 2.54 -17.30
C PHE A 196 9.19 1.74 -17.53
N ILE A 197 8.56 1.31 -16.42
CA ILE A 197 7.10 1.32 -16.22
C ILE A 197 6.77 1.74 -14.77
N THR A 198 5.87 2.71 -14.65
CA THR A 198 5.52 3.52 -13.47
C THR A 198 4.16 3.14 -12.89
N GLU A 199 3.95 1.86 -12.57
CA GLU A 199 2.73 1.43 -11.88
C GLU A 199 3.04 0.87 -10.49
N GLY A 200 2.49 1.52 -9.46
CA GLY A 200 2.27 0.91 -8.15
C GLY A 200 3.37 1.07 -7.09
N ILE A 201 4.22 2.10 -7.17
CA ILE A 201 4.70 2.74 -5.93
C ILE A 201 3.87 4.00 -5.78
N THR A 202 2.88 3.97 -4.89
CA THR A 202 2.21 5.21 -4.50
C THR A 202 2.97 5.76 -3.32
N VAL A 203 3.62 6.90 -3.50
CA VAL A 203 4.20 7.62 -2.37
C VAL A 203 3.03 8.03 -1.49
N ALA A 204 3.00 7.58 -0.23
CA ALA A 204 2.01 8.06 0.72
C ALA A 204 2.30 9.51 1.19
N ASN A 205 2.95 10.32 0.32
CA ASN A 205 2.79 11.76 0.30
C ASN A 205 1.34 12.17 0.04
N ASP A 206 0.52 11.23 -0.44
CA ASP A 206 -0.89 11.42 -0.73
C ASP A 206 -1.80 11.38 0.51
N ILE A 207 -1.28 11.10 1.72
CA ILE A 207 -2.07 11.18 2.95
C ILE A 207 -1.76 12.50 3.64
N TYR A 208 -2.60 13.48 3.38
CA TYR A 208 -2.58 14.73 4.11
C TYR A 208 -3.24 14.49 5.46
N ARG A 209 -2.41 14.54 6.52
CA ARG A 209 -2.87 14.56 7.91
C ARG A 209 -3.61 15.87 8.16
N GLN A 210 -4.76 15.79 8.82
CA GLN A 210 -5.38 16.96 9.44
C GLN A 210 -4.52 17.48 10.59
#